data_AF-A0A952XUY8-F1
#
_entry.id   AF-A0A952XUY8-F1
#
_cell.length_a   1.000
_cell.length_b   1.000
_cell.length_c   1.000
_cell.angle_alpha   90.00
_cell.angle_beta   90.00
_cell.angle_gamma   90.00
#
_symmetry.space_group_name_H-M   'P 1'
#
loop_
_entity.id
_entity.type
_entity.pdbx_description
1 polymer ?
#
loop_
_entity_poly.entity_id
_entity_poly.type
_entity_poly.pdbx_seq_one_letter_code
_entity_poly.pdbx_strand_id
1 'polypeptide(L)'
;MTDKKPTLLSWKPSDMVQRMAAQYVRPTYAAGPDTIDIGLGDPDFATPSYISEAHREAVLAGYTHYADGAGDKDLRAAIAQRL
;
A
#
# COMPACT_ATOMS: atom_id res chain seq x y z
N MET A 1 -34.00 3.55 -23.16
CA MET A 1 -33.43 2.46 -22.32
C MET A 1 -32.05 2.93 -21.89
N THR A 2 -31.97 3.59 -20.73
CA THR A 2 -30.72 4.12 -20.19
C THR A 2 -30.04 3.05 -19.34
N ASP A 3 -28.96 2.48 -19.85
CA ASP A 3 -28.05 1.67 -19.02
C ASP A 3 -27.51 2.56 -17.90
N LYS A 4 -28.01 2.35 -16.68
CA LYS A 4 -27.48 3.02 -15.50
C LYS A 4 -26.08 2.48 -15.26
N LYS A 5 -25.06 3.35 -15.38
CA LYS A 5 -23.70 3.00 -14.98
C LYS A 5 -23.71 2.44 -13.55
N PRO A 6 -23.00 1.33 -13.28
CA PRO A 6 -22.99 0.72 -11.97
C PRO A 6 -22.53 1.74 -10.92
N THR A 7 -23.32 1.90 -9.86
CA THR A 7 -22.97 2.77 -8.73
C THR A 7 -21.87 2.10 -7.89
N LEU A 8 -21.09 2.86 -7.12
CA LEU A 8 -20.04 2.30 -6.24
C LEU A 8 -20.57 1.21 -5.29
N LEU A 9 -21.86 1.27 -4.92
CA LEU A 9 -22.55 0.28 -4.09
C LEU A 9 -22.75 -1.08 -4.77
N SER A 10 -22.64 -1.16 -6.10
CA SER A 10 -22.78 -2.40 -6.86
C SER A 10 -21.48 -3.18 -7.03
N TRP A 11 -20.35 -2.58 -6.64
CA TRP A 11 -19.04 -3.21 -6.77
C TRP A 11 -18.81 -4.16 -5.61
N LYS A 12 -18.47 -5.41 -5.94
CA LYS A 12 -17.98 -6.35 -4.93
C LYS A 12 -16.51 -6.03 -4.63
N PRO A 13 -16.06 -6.18 -3.37
CA PRO A 13 -14.62 -6.12 -3.05
C PRO A 13 -13.84 -7.10 -3.91
N SER A 14 -12.57 -6.83 -4.19
CA SER A 14 -11.75 -7.76 -4.96
C SER A 14 -11.68 -9.13 -4.26
N ASP A 15 -11.57 -10.21 -5.05
CA ASP A 15 -11.50 -11.57 -4.51
C ASP A 15 -10.35 -11.73 -3.49
N MET A 16 -9.25 -11.01 -3.70
CA MET A 16 -8.11 -11.02 -2.78
C MET A 16 -8.47 -10.42 -1.41
N VAL A 17 -9.16 -9.28 -1.38
CA VAL A 17 -9.60 -8.66 -0.12
C VAL A 17 -10.59 -9.57 0.62
N GLN A 18 -11.48 -10.24 -0.10
CA GLN A 18 -12.41 -11.20 0.50
C GLN A 18 -11.67 -12.40 1.13
N ARG A 19 -10.64 -12.94 0.45
CA ARG A 19 -9.81 -14.04 0.98
C ARG A 19 -9.03 -13.62 2.23
N MET A 20 -8.39 -12.45 2.19
CA MET A 20 -7.67 -11.91 3.35
C MET A 20 -8.60 -11.66 4.53
N ALA A 21 -9.79 -11.10 4.33
CA ALA A 21 -10.74 -10.87 5.42
C ALA A 21 -11.22 -12.18 6.09
N ALA A 22 -11.36 -13.27 5.33
CA ALA A 22 -11.79 -14.56 5.84
C ALA A 22 -10.69 -15.32 6.59
N GLN A 23 -9.42 -15.08 6.24
CA GLN A 23 -8.29 -15.87 6.72
C GLN A 23 -7.36 -15.10 7.66
N TYR A 24 -7.34 -13.76 7.58
CA TYR A 24 -6.23 -12.94 8.07
C TYR A 24 -6.75 -11.83 9.00
N VAL A 25 -7.10 -12.21 10.23
CA VAL A 25 -7.32 -11.25 11.32
C VAL A 25 -6.02 -11.20 12.12
N ARG A 26 -5.16 -10.18 11.89
CA ARG A 26 -4.06 -9.88 12.82
C ARG A 26 -4.73 -9.52 14.17
N PRO A 27 -4.62 -10.29 15.28
CA PRO A 27 -3.58 -11.27 15.66
C PRO A 27 -4.12 -12.70 15.94
N THR A 28 -5.30 -13.09 15.47
CA THR A 28 -5.94 -14.38 15.80
C THR A 28 -5.65 -15.50 14.80
N TYR A 29 -4.92 -15.24 13.72
CA TYR A 29 -4.44 -16.31 12.84
C TYR A 29 -3.26 -17.03 13.49
N ALA A 30 -3.56 -17.97 14.38
CA ALA A 30 -2.60 -18.95 14.87
C ALA A 30 -2.60 -20.12 13.89
N ALA A 31 -1.85 -19.99 12.81
CA ALA A 31 -1.52 -21.14 11.99
C ALA A 31 -0.89 -22.22 12.91
N GLY A 32 -1.27 -23.48 12.70
CA GLY A 32 -0.71 -24.57 13.50
C GLY A 32 0.82 -24.65 13.31
N PRO A 33 1.54 -25.33 14.22
CA PRO A 33 2.95 -25.65 14.01
C PRO A 33 3.17 -26.21 12.60
N ASP A 34 4.27 -25.82 11.95
CA ASP A 34 4.66 -26.25 10.60
C ASP A 34 3.80 -25.72 9.43
N THR A 35 3.03 -24.64 9.65
CA THR A 35 2.33 -23.96 8.54
C THR A 35 3.25 -22.94 7.86
N ILE A 36 3.26 -22.93 6.52
CA ILE A 36 3.92 -21.89 5.72
C ILE A 36 2.86 -20.92 5.18
N ASP A 37 2.99 -19.64 5.52
CA ASP A 37 2.12 -18.60 5.01
C ASP A 37 2.65 -18.04 3.69
N ILE A 38 1.83 -18.11 2.64
CA ILE A 38 2.08 -17.60 1.29
C ILE A 38 0.98 -16.63 0.83
N GLY A 39 0.12 -16.19 1.75
CA GLY A 39 -1.00 -15.31 1.47
C GLY A 39 -0.66 -13.82 1.54
N LEU A 40 0.46 -13.48 2.18
CA LEU A 40 0.89 -12.10 2.39
C LEU A 40 1.61 -11.54 1.15
N GLY A 41 1.18 -10.34 0.74
CA GLY A 41 1.70 -9.68 -0.45
C GLY A 41 2.76 -8.59 -0.18
N ASP A 42 3.02 -8.24 1.08
CA ASP A 42 4.12 -7.34 1.45
C ASP A 42 5.42 -8.11 1.71
N PRO A 43 6.58 -7.52 1.37
CA PRO A 43 7.87 -8.14 1.66
C PRO A 43 8.12 -8.31 3.16
N ASP A 44 8.93 -9.32 3.51
CA ASP A 44 9.31 -9.65 4.88
C ASP A 44 10.46 -8.79 5.44
N PHE A 45 11.18 -8.07 4.58
CA PHE A 45 12.26 -7.19 4.96
C PHE A 45 11.77 -5.81 5.40
N ALA A 46 12.51 -5.20 6.33
CA ALA A 46 12.27 -3.83 6.73
C ALA A 46 12.61 -2.85 5.60
N THR A 47 11.91 -1.71 5.56
CA THR A 47 12.26 -0.57 4.69
C THR A 47 13.75 -0.21 4.87
N PRO A 48 14.53 -0.07 3.78
CA PRO A 48 15.92 0.34 3.87
C PRO A 48 16.13 1.64 4.65
N SER A 49 17.18 1.67 5.50
CA SER A 49 17.39 2.76 6.46
C SER A 49 17.51 4.15 5.83
N TYR A 50 18.13 4.26 4.66
CA TYR A 50 18.28 5.54 3.96
C TYR A 50 16.94 6.17 3.55
N ILE A 51 15.90 5.36 3.36
CA ILE A 51 14.54 5.84 3.05
C ILE A 51 13.89 6.39 4.31
N SER A 52 13.97 5.64 5.41
CA SER A 52 13.42 6.07 6.70
C SER A 52 14.10 7.32 7.24
N GLU A 53 15.41 7.45 7.02
CA GLU A 53 16.18 8.61 7.44
C GLU A 53 15.85 9.85 6.60
N ALA A 54 15.78 9.73 5.27
CA ALA A 54 15.33 10.84 4.41
C ALA A 54 13.90 11.30 4.77
N HIS A 55 13.01 10.37 5.12
CA HIS A 55 11.68 10.72 5.63
C HIS A 55 11.74 11.50 6.94
N ARG A 56 12.55 11.05 7.90
CA ARG A 56 12.76 11.73 9.19
C ARG A 56 13.26 13.17 8.98
N GLU A 57 14.26 13.34 8.13
CA GLU A 57 14.83 14.65 7.80
C GLU A 57 13.80 15.57 7.14
N ALA A 58 13.02 15.06 6.18
CA ALA A 58 11.97 15.84 5.52
C ALA A 58 10.89 16.32 6.51
N VAL A 59 10.46 15.44 7.42
CA VAL A 59 9.49 15.82 8.47
C VAL A 59 10.06 16.92 9.37
N LEU A 60 11.32 16.78 9.80
CA LEU A 60 11.98 17.79 10.64
C LEU A 60 12.21 19.12 9.92
N ALA A 61 12.42 19.09 8.60
CA ALA A 61 12.55 20.27 7.75
C ALA A 61 11.19 20.92 7.40
N GLY A 62 10.07 20.36 7.87
CA GLY A 62 8.74 20.94 7.67
C GLY A 62 8.06 20.56 6.36
N TYR A 63 8.50 19.48 5.69
CA TYR A 63 7.81 18.92 4.51
C TYR A 63 6.51 18.19 4.92
N THR A 64 5.52 18.95 5.41
CA THR A 64 4.25 18.45 5.99
C THR A 64 3.01 19.04 5.33
N HIS A 65 3.20 19.87 4.30
CA HIS A 65 2.12 20.47 3.53
C HIS A 65 1.77 19.66 2.29
N TYR A 66 0.64 19.98 1.66
CA TYR A 66 0.23 19.34 0.42
C TYR A 66 1.30 19.49 -0.66
N ALA A 67 1.63 18.38 -1.31
CA ALA A 67 2.42 18.37 -2.53
C ALA A 67 1.57 18.85 -3.73
N ASP A 68 2.25 19.15 -4.84
CA ASP A 68 1.59 19.36 -6.13
C ASP A 68 0.69 18.16 -6.47
N GLY A 69 -0.44 18.40 -7.14
CA GLY A 69 -1.42 17.34 -7.44
C GLY A 69 -0.88 16.19 -8.31
N ALA A 70 0.21 16.42 -9.04
CA ALA A 70 0.91 15.40 -9.82
C ALA A 70 1.99 14.64 -9.01
N GLY A 71 2.25 15.04 -7.77
CA GLY A 71 3.37 14.59 -6.94
C GLY A 71 4.58 15.52 -7.00
N ASP A 72 5.54 15.27 -6.10
CA ASP A 72 6.79 16.00 -5.98
C ASP A 72 7.61 15.98 -7.30
N LYS A 73 8.13 17.14 -7.71
CA LYS A 73 8.81 17.29 -9.00
C LYS A 73 10.13 16.53 -9.06
N ASP A 74 10.88 16.52 -7.98
CA ASP A 74 12.18 15.84 -7.90
C ASP A 74 11.97 14.32 -7.92
N LEU A 75 10.96 13.83 -7.20
CA LEU A 75 10.56 12.43 -7.27
C LEU A 75 10.16 12.00 -8.68
N ARG A 76 9.34 12.80 -9.37
CA ARG A 76 8.91 12.51 -10.75
C ARG A 76 10.10 12.48 -11.72
N ALA A 77 11.03 13.42 -11.59
CA ALA A 77 12.25 13.45 -12.41
C ALA A 77 13.13 12.23 -12.13
N ALA A 78 13.31 11.84 -10.86
CA ALA A 78 14.08 10.67 -10.47
C ALA A 78 13.48 9.36 -11.02
N ILE A 79 12.15 9.21 -10.97
CA ILE A 79 11.44 8.07 -11.57
C ILE A 79 11.67 8.04 -13.08
N ALA A 80 11.54 9.18 -13.77
CA ALA A 80 11.73 9.25 -15.21
C ALA A 80 13.16 8.93 -15.66
N GLN A 81 14.17 9.20 -14.83
CA GLN A 81 15.57 8.82 -15.10
C GLN A 81 15.84 7.33 -14.86
N ARG A 82 15.05 6.68 -14.01
CA ARG A 82 15.20 5.26 -13.66
C ARG A 82 14.61 4.33 -14.71
N LEU A 83 13.55 4.77 -15.37
CA LEU A 83 12.80 4.07 -16.43
C LEU A 83 13.48 4.20 -17.78
#